data_AF-A0A1T5A4Z7-F1
#
_entry.id   AF-A0A1T5A4Z7-F1
#
_cell.length_a   1.000
_cell.length_b   1.000
_cell.length_c   1.000
_cell.angle_alpha   90.00
_cell.angle_beta   90.00
_cell.angle_gamma   90.00
#
_symmetry.space_group_name_H-M   'P 1'
#
loop_
_entity.id
_entity.type
_entity.pdbx_description
1 polymer ?
#
loop_
_entity_poly.entity_id
_entity_poly.type
_entity_poly.pdbx_seq_one_letter_code
_entity_poly.pdbx_strand_id
1 'polypeptide(L)'
;MYPFDEAIAFHFGFEDKKVKESFFPFRFRVPAWCTQPDIRLNGEKLSLDTQPGEIVSISRNWKTGDVLNVEFPAQVDISYWYDGGAVVERGPLLYALKMHEKWEKKNIEKEYIAKYGSWYFEVTSDSPWNYAFMKKNLQKESLPAGFIVEKKALKDGVYPWNVDNAPLQIRTKANRIPSWTLYRGSTGPIPFNTQQGKDYTDTEETIELIPYGCTTLRIAQFPVR
;
A
#
# COMPACT_ATOMS: atom_id res chain seq x y z
N MET A 1 10.42 -7.81 4.82
CA MET A 1 9.26 -8.41 5.52
C MET A 1 7.98 -8.06 4.76
N TYR A 2 7.14 -9.04 4.45
CA TYR A 2 5.81 -8.81 3.87
C TYR A 2 4.99 -7.88 4.80
N PRO A 3 4.22 -6.89 4.29
CA PRO A 3 3.88 -6.62 2.89
C PRO A 3 4.87 -5.73 2.12
N PHE A 4 6.00 -5.35 2.73
CA PHE A 4 7.01 -4.47 2.10
C PHE A 4 8.05 -5.23 1.26
N ASP A 5 7.98 -6.57 1.33
CA ASP A 5 8.73 -7.52 0.51
C ASP A 5 7.77 -8.51 -0.10
N GLU A 6 8.18 -9.02 -1.26
CA GLU A 6 7.37 -9.93 -2.08
C GLU A 6 7.72 -11.39 -1.84
N ALA A 7 8.91 -11.66 -1.30
CA ALA A 7 9.41 -13.00 -0.99
C ALA A 7 9.04 -13.43 0.43
N ILE A 8 8.52 -14.65 0.54
CA ILE A 8 8.21 -15.35 1.79
C ILE A 8 8.95 -16.70 1.76
N ALA A 9 9.70 -17.00 2.81
CA ALA A 9 10.39 -18.27 2.98
C ALA A 9 9.72 -19.09 4.08
N PHE A 10 9.19 -20.26 3.73
CA PHE A 10 8.66 -21.24 4.67
C PHE A 10 9.72 -22.30 4.95
N HIS A 11 10.16 -22.37 6.20
CA HIS A 11 11.12 -23.35 6.69
C HIS A 11 10.40 -24.50 7.36
N PHE A 12 10.68 -25.73 6.92
CA PHE A 12 10.07 -26.94 7.47
C PHE A 12 11.02 -27.62 8.45
N GLY A 13 10.53 -27.92 9.65
CA GLY A 13 11.23 -28.66 10.68
C GLY A 13 10.25 -29.38 11.59
N PHE A 14 10.71 -30.49 12.17
CA PHE A 14 9.92 -31.31 13.10
C PHE A 14 10.48 -31.16 14.52
N GLU A 15 9.60 -31.00 15.51
CA GLU A 15 10.00 -30.86 16.92
C GLU A 15 10.62 -32.14 17.48
N ASP A 16 10.04 -33.30 17.17
CA ASP A 16 10.64 -34.59 17.52
C ASP A 16 11.83 -34.87 16.61
N LYS A 17 13.04 -34.82 17.19
CA LYS A 17 14.30 -35.08 16.49
C LYS A 17 14.40 -36.48 15.87
N LYS A 18 13.54 -37.43 16.27
CA LYS A 18 13.44 -38.76 15.65
C LYS A 18 12.69 -38.73 14.32
N VAL A 19 11.80 -37.77 14.12
CA VAL A 19 11.05 -37.57 12.87
C VAL A 19 11.87 -36.65 11.97
N LYS A 20 12.36 -37.21 10.86
CA LYS A 20 13.13 -36.44 9.86
C LYS A 20 12.32 -36.04 8.64
N GLU A 21 11.21 -36.72 8.41
CA GLU A 21 10.29 -36.46 7.30
C GLU A 21 8.86 -36.86 7.64
N SER A 22 7.89 -36.20 7.00
CA SER A 22 6.48 -36.53 7.14
C SER A 22 5.69 -36.13 5.88
N PHE A 23 4.69 -36.93 5.52
CA PHE A 23 3.79 -36.64 4.41
C PHE A 23 2.62 -35.76 4.87
N PHE A 24 2.50 -34.55 4.32
CA PHE A 24 1.32 -33.71 4.54
C PHE A 24 1.14 -32.66 3.42
N PRO A 25 -0.10 -32.18 3.20
CA PRO A 25 -0.36 -31.03 2.34
C PRO A 25 0.05 -29.74 3.04
N PHE A 26 0.93 -28.95 2.40
CA PHE A 26 1.13 -27.55 2.76
C PHE A 26 0.30 -26.66 1.82
N ARG A 27 -0.51 -25.77 2.40
CA ARG A 27 -1.42 -24.90 1.65
C ARG A 27 -1.09 -23.44 1.90
N PHE A 28 -1.05 -22.65 0.83
CA PHE A 28 -0.88 -21.21 0.90
C PHE A 28 -1.73 -20.52 -0.16
N ARG A 29 -2.10 -19.27 0.11
CA ARG A 29 -2.91 -18.47 -0.82
C ARG A 29 -2.00 -17.78 -1.82
N VAL A 30 -2.35 -17.85 -3.11
CA VAL A 30 -1.88 -16.91 -4.13
C VAL A 30 -2.77 -15.67 -4.05
N PRO A 31 -2.25 -14.49 -3.72
CA PRO A 31 -3.06 -13.28 -3.64
C PRO A 31 -3.77 -12.98 -4.98
N ALA A 32 -4.97 -12.42 -4.93
CA ALA A 32 -5.77 -12.13 -6.13
C ALA A 32 -5.10 -11.11 -7.08
N TRP A 33 -4.23 -10.25 -6.55
CA TRP A 33 -3.45 -9.30 -7.33
C TRP A 33 -2.21 -9.92 -8.00
N CYS A 34 -1.80 -11.14 -7.62
CA CYS A 34 -0.61 -11.79 -8.13
C CYS A 34 -0.98 -12.74 -9.28
N THR A 35 -0.50 -12.45 -10.49
CA THR A 35 -0.79 -13.25 -11.69
C THR A 35 0.25 -14.34 -11.94
N GLN A 36 1.50 -14.14 -11.54
CA GLN A 36 2.61 -15.05 -11.82
C GLN A 36 3.51 -15.18 -10.58
N PRO A 37 3.12 -16.00 -9.58
CA PRO A 37 3.98 -16.26 -8.43
C PRO A 37 5.23 -17.05 -8.85
N ASP A 38 6.39 -16.75 -8.27
CA ASP A 38 7.59 -17.59 -8.42
C ASP A 38 7.72 -18.49 -7.19
N ILE A 39 7.56 -19.79 -7.40
CA ILE A 39 7.54 -20.79 -6.32
C ILE A 39 8.75 -21.68 -6.50
N ARG A 40 9.61 -21.74 -5.49
CA ARG A 40 10.83 -22.55 -5.49
C ARG A 40 10.94 -23.39 -4.23
N LEU A 41 11.24 -24.67 -4.41
CA LEU A 41 11.52 -25.59 -3.31
C LEU A 41 13.01 -25.92 -3.33
N ASN A 42 13.71 -25.64 -2.23
CA ASN A 42 15.16 -25.88 -2.10
C ASN A 42 15.98 -25.26 -3.26
N GLY A 43 15.51 -24.14 -3.82
CA GLY A 43 16.14 -23.44 -4.94
C GLY A 43 15.64 -23.87 -6.33
N GLU A 44 14.97 -25.01 -6.45
CA GLU A 44 14.43 -25.49 -7.72
C GLU A 44 13.03 -24.94 -7.97
N LYS A 45 12.79 -24.43 -9.19
CA LYS A 45 11.49 -23.87 -9.58
C LYS A 45 10.43 -24.98 -9.67
N LEU A 46 9.32 -24.79 -8.98
CA LEU A 46 8.15 -25.66 -9.09
C LEU A 46 7.18 -25.10 -10.12
N SER A 47 6.93 -25.88 -11.18
CA SER A 47 5.88 -25.58 -12.15
C SER A 47 4.54 -26.04 -11.59
N LEU A 48 3.83 -25.11 -10.94
CA LEU A 48 2.46 -25.30 -10.48
C LEU A 48 1.53 -24.47 -11.36
N ASP A 49 0.41 -25.05 -11.78
CA ASP A 49 -0.68 -24.27 -12.36
C ASP A 49 -1.38 -23.54 -11.20
N THR A 50 -1.34 -22.21 -11.21
CA THR A 50 -1.86 -21.37 -10.14
C THR A 50 -2.72 -20.28 -10.71
N GLN A 51 -3.89 -20.06 -10.12
CA GLN A 51 -4.78 -18.95 -10.48
C GLN A 51 -4.74 -17.83 -9.43
N PRO A 52 -4.91 -16.55 -9.83
CA PRO A 52 -5.00 -15.45 -8.87
C PRO A 52 -6.14 -15.67 -7.88
N GLY A 53 -5.84 -15.55 -6.58
CA GLY A 53 -6.83 -15.70 -5.51
C GLY A 53 -7.06 -17.14 -5.04
N GLU A 54 -6.42 -18.12 -5.67
CA GLU A 54 -6.51 -19.54 -5.33
C GLU A 54 -5.73 -19.90 -4.06
N ILE A 55 -6.10 -21.02 -3.44
CA ILE A 55 -5.28 -21.71 -2.43
C ILE A 55 -4.55 -22.87 -3.12
N VAL A 56 -3.23 -22.74 -3.24
CA VAL A 56 -2.36 -23.78 -3.80
C VAL A 56 -2.04 -24.80 -2.70
N SER A 57 -2.01 -26.08 -3.05
CA SER A 57 -1.70 -27.19 -2.13
C SER A 57 -0.54 -28.03 -2.68
N ILE A 58 0.54 -28.14 -1.91
CA ILE A 58 1.69 -29.00 -2.22
C ILE A 58 1.68 -30.17 -1.24
N SER A 59 1.34 -31.36 -1.73
CA SER A 59 1.32 -32.60 -0.94
C SER A 59 2.56 -33.43 -1.22
N ARG A 60 3.47 -33.53 -0.23
CA ARG A 60 4.70 -34.32 -0.35
C ARG A 60 5.24 -34.75 1.01
N ASN A 61 6.28 -35.59 0.98
CA ASN A 61 7.15 -35.83 2.12
C ASN A 61 8.05 -34.61 2.34
N TRP A 62 7.73 -33.81 3.34
CA TRP A 62 8.55 -32.69 3.78
C TRP A 62 9.66 -33.20 4.69
N LYS A 63 10.87 -32.68 4.52
CA LYS A 63 12.05 -33.03 5.30
C LYS A 63 12.48 -31.84 6.15
N THR A 64 13.07 -32.11 7.32
CA THR A 64 13.72 -31.05 8.10
C THR A 64 14.78 -30.36 7.24
N GLY A 65 14.69 -29.03 7.14
CA GLY A 65 15.58 -28.21 6.34
C GLY A 65 15.04 -27.89 4.94
N ASP A 66 13.90 -28.45 4.52
CA ASP A 66 13.23 -27.99 3.32
C ASP A 66 12.85 -26.51 3.46
N VAL A 67 13.05 -25.74 2.38
CA VAL A 67 12.67 -24.34 2.28
C VAL A 67 11.83 -24.12 1.03
N LEU A 68 10.59 -23.70 1.23
CA LEU A 68 9.71 -23.24 0.16
C LEU A 68 9.77 -21.72 0.10
N ASN A 69 10.37 -21.18 -0.96
CA ASN A 69 10.36 -19.77 -1.26
C ASN A 69 9.20 -19.47 -2.19
N VAL A 70 8.37 -18.51 -1.81
CA VAL A 70 7.26 -18.01 -2.61
C VAL A 70 7.44 -16.52 -2.78
N GLU A 71 7.59 -16.07 -4.02
CA GLU A 71 7.61 -14.66 -4.37
C GLU A 71 6.31 -14.29 -5.07
N PHE A 72 5.71 -13.17 -4.63
CA PHE A 72 4.52 -12.60 -5.23
C PHE A 72 4.85 -11.25 -5.87
N PRO A 73 5.28 -11.21 -7.14
CA PRO A 73 5.67 -9.98 -7.80
C PRO A 73 4.57 -8.91 -7.74
N ALA A 74 4.85 -7.79 -7.08
CA ALA A 74 3.86 -6.75 -6.84
C ALA A 74 4.08 -5.55 -7.78
N GLN A 75 3.10 -5.30 -8.64
CA GLN A 75 3.08 -4.16 -9.55
C GLN A 75 2.17 -3.05 -9.01
N VAL A 76 2.41 -1.82 -9.44
CA VAL A 76 1.48 -0.72 -9.19
C VAL A 76 0.24 -0.94 -10.03
N ASP A 77 -0.93 -0.82 -9.41
CA ASP A 77 -2.22 -0.89 -10.06
C ASP A 77 -3.10 0.29 -9.64
N ILE A 78 -4.10 0.60 -10.46
CA ILE A 78 -5.04 1.69 -10.22
C ILE A 78 -6.46 1.13 -10.13
N SER A 79 -7.09 1.27 -8.97
CA SER A 79 -8.51 1.06 -8.81
C SER A 79 -9.28 2.38 -8.86
N TYR A 80 -10.55 2.33 -9.23
CA TYR A 80 -11.45 3.49 -9.30
C TYR A 80 -12.58 3.31 -8.30
N TRP A 81 -12.68 4.23 -7.36
CA TRP A 81 -13.67 4.16 -6.28
C TRP A 81 -14.80 5.17 -6.53
N TYR A 82 -15.51 5.57 -5.48
CA TYR A 82 -16.65 6.50 -5.54
C TYR A 82 -16.35 7.75 -6.40
N ASP A 83 -17.30 8.20 -7.21
CA ASP A 83 -17.14 9.35 -8.13
C ASP A 83 -15.93 9.26 -9.09
N GLY A 84 -15.44 8.05 -9.37
CA GLY A 84 -14.37 7.81 -10.34
C GLY A 84 -12.99 8.27 -9.88
N GLY A 85 -12.81 8.51 -8.57
CA GLY A 85 -11.49 8.83 -8.03
C GLY A 85 -10.54 7.64 -8.14
N ALA A 86 -9.33 7.90 -8.62
CA ALA A 86 -8.27 6.93 -8.77
C ALA A 86 -7.58 6.66 -7.44
N VAL A 87 -7.26 5.39 -7.20
CA VAL A 87 -6.63 4.89 -5.99
C VAL A 87 -5.40 4.09 -6.41
N VAL A 88 -4.27 4.35 -5.76
CA VAL A 88 -2.99 3.71 -6.09
C VAL A 88 -2.75 2.54 -5.15
N GLU A 89 -2.54 1.36 -5.72
CA GLU A 89 -2.34 0.12 -4.98
C GLU A 89 -1.06 -0.58 -5.46
N ARG A 90 -0.41 -1.34 -4.58
CA ARG A 90 0.71 -2.22 -4.94
C ARG A 90 0.68 -3.46 -4.07
N GLY A 91 0.42 -4.60 -4.70
CA GLY A 91 0.19 -5.85 -3.97
C GLY A 91 -0.98 -5.69 -2.99
N PRO A 92 -0.81 -5.95 -1.68
CA PRO A 92 -1.86 -5.76 -0.69
C PRO A 92 -1.95 -4.31 -0.13
N LEU A 93 -1.08 -3.40 -0.57
CA LEU A 93 -0.94 -2.07 0.02
C LEU A 93 -1.70 -1.03 -0.79
N LEU A 94 -2.61 -0.33 -0.09
CA LEU A 94 -3.19 0.94 -0.50
C LEU A 94 -2.20 2.08 -0.21
N TYR A 95 -2.08 3.06 -1.10
CA TYR A 95 -1.21 4.22 -0.92
C TYR A 95 -1.99 5.52 -0.69
N ALA A 96 -1.43 6.40 0.12
CA ALA A 96 -1.94 7.73 0.41
C ALA A 96 -0.85 8.78 0.22
N LEU A 97 -1.25 10.02 -0.05
CA LEU A 97 -0.35 11.16 -0.15
C LEU A 97 0.48 11.30 1.12
N LYS A 98 1.80 11.37 0.96
CA LYS A 98 2.71 11.70 2.05
C LYS A 98 2.60 13.19 2.32
N MET A 99 2.18 13.53 3.53
CA MET A 99 1.99 14.91 3.97
C MET A 99 2.85 15.18 5.20
N HIS A 100 3.28 16.43 5.38
CA HIS A 100 3.94 16.85 6.61
C HIS A 100 2.90 16.97 7.73
N GLU A 101 2.93 16.02 8.67
CA GLU A 101 2.01 15.99 9.81
C GLU A 101 2.49 16.90 10.95
N LYS A 102 1.61 17.77 11.41
CA LYS A 102 1.79 18.62 12.59
C LYS A 102 0.90 18.11 13.71
N TRP A 103 1.54 17.60 14.77
CA TRP A 103 0.87 17.00 15.91
C TRP A 103 0.79 17.99 17.07
N GLU A 104 -0.42 18.36 17.48
CA GLU A 104 -0.66 19.27 18.58
C GLU A 104 -1.46 18.58 19.69
N LYS A 105 -0.97 18.66 20.93
CA LYS A 105 -1.72 18.16 22.09
C LYS A 105 -2.77 19.21 22.49
N LYS A 106 -4.04 18.82 22.49
CA LYS A 106 -5.17 19.65 22.94
C LYS A 106 -5.75 19.08 24.22
N ASN A 107 -6.09 19.95 25.18
CA ASN A 107 -6.80 19.55 26.38
C ASN A 107 -8.30 19.57 26.13
N ILE A 108 -9.02 18.63 26.72
CA ILE A 108 -10.48 18.56 26.62
C ILE A 108 -11.10 19.49 27.67
N GLU A 109 -12.20 20.16 27.32
CA GLU A 109 -12.92 21.03 28.26
C GLU A 109 -13.41 20.23 29.49
N LYS A 110 -13.41 20.89 30.66
CA LYS A 110 -13.61 20.21 31.96
C LYS A 110 -14.87 19.35 32.02
N GLU A 111 -15.97 19.79 31.42
CA GLU A 111 -17.24 19.07 31.39
C GLU A 111 -17.15 17.71 30.68
N TYR A 112 -16.26 17.57 29.70
CA TYR A 112 -16.14 16.39 28.86
C TYR A 112 -15.03 15.42 29.30
N ILE A 113 -14.21 15.81 30.29
CA ILE A 113 -13.05 15.01 30.73
C ILE A 113 -13.46 13.62 31.21
N ALA A 114 -14.54 13.53 31.99
CA ALA A 114 -15.02 12.26 32.53
C ALA A 114 -15.42 11.25 31.44
N LYS A 115 -15.76 11.74 30.23
CA LYS A 115 -16.25 10.90 29.13
C LYS A 115 -15.16 10.57 28.11
N TYR A 116 -14.29 11.52 27.78
CA TYR A 116 -13.34 11.40 26.66
C TYR A 116 -11.86 11.49 27.08
N GLY A 117 -11.58 11.66 28.38
CA GLY A 117 -10.23 11.82 28.90
C GLY A 117 -9.80 13.29 28.97
N SER A 118 -8.58 13.53 29.46
CA SER A 118 -8.08 14.88 29.72
C SER A 118 -7.53 15.61 28.49
N TRP A 119 -7.13 14.88 27.45
CA TRP A 119 -6.45 15.44 26.28
C TRP A 119 -6.56 14.52 25.06
N TYR A 120 -6.36 15.09 23.87
CA TYR A 120 -6.23 14.38 22.60
C TYR A 120 -5.10 15.01 21.76
N PHE A 121 -4.66 14.29 20.72
CA PHE A 121 -3.80 14.87 19.68
C PHE A 121 -4.66 15.30 18.49
N GLU A 122 -4.49 16.54 18.05
CA GLU A 122 -4.96 17.02 16.77
C GLU A 122 -3.81 16.93 15.76
N VAL A 123 -4.09 16.40 14.57
CA VAL A 123 -3.11 16.27 13.50
C VAL A 123 -3.56 17.12 12.33
N THR A 124 -2.70 18.03 11.89
CA THR A 124 -2.95 18.93 10.74
C THR A 124 -1.77 18.90 9.77
N SER A 125 -1.88 19.57 8.63
CA SER A 125 -0.78 19.71 7.67
C SER A 125 -0.88 21.03 6.92
N ASP A 126 0.27 21.59 6.58
CA ASP A 126 0.42 22.69 5.61
C ASP A 126 0.78 22.21 4.21
N SER A 127 0.91 20.89 4.02
CA SER A 127 1.17 20.30 2.72
C SER A 127 -0.04 20.48 1.80
N PRO A 128 0.16 20.85 0.53
CA PRO A 128 -0.90 20.76 -0.46
C PRO A 128 -1.38 19.31 -0.57
N TRP A 129 -2.68 19.13 -0.78
CA TRP A 129 -3.31 17.80 -0.86
C TRP A 129 -4.29 17.64 -2.01
N ASN A 130 -4.69 18.76 -2.61
CA ASN A 130 -5.70 18.87 -3.64
C ASN A 130 -5.14 18.47 -5.01
N TYR A 131 -4.56 17.29 -5.11
CA TYR A 131 -3.92 16.76 -6.32
C TYR A 131 -4.86 15.86 -7.12
N ALA A 132 -4.69 15.89 -8.45
CA ALA A 132 -5.37 15.03 -9.40
C ALA A 132 -4.38 14.38 -10.36
N PHE A 133 -4.72 13.17 -10.80
CA PHE A 133 -3.95 12.45 -11.80
C PHE A 133 -4.49 12.69 -13.20
N MET A 134 -3.58 12.76 -14.17
CA MET A 134 -3.96 12.77 -15.58
C MET A 134 -4.33 11.37 -16.03
N LYS A 135 -5.47 11.20 -16.70
CA LYS A 135 -5.97 9.92 -17.19
C LYS A 135 -4.96 9.19 -18.07
N LYS A 136 -4.20 9.94 -18.89
CA LYS A 136 -3.11 9.37 -19.72
C LYS A 136 -2.02 8.69 -18.88
N ASN A 137 -1.75 9.18 -17.67
CA ASN A 137 -0.72 8.63 -16.78
C ASN A 137 -1.22 7.38 -16.02
N LEU A 138 -2.53 7.11 -16.02
CA LEU A 138 -3.16 5.99 -15.30
C LEU A 138 -3.38 4.75 -16.19
N GLN A 139 -2.97 4.78 -17.46
CA GLN A 139 -3.06 3.64 -18.35
C GLN A 139 -2.04 2.57 -17.93
N LYS A 140 -2.40 1.28 -18.04
CA LYS A 140 -1.58 0.15 -17.56
C LYS A 140 -0.16 0.18 -18.12
N GLU A 141 -0.01 0.57 -19.38
CA GLU A 141 1.25 0.66 -20.09
C GLU A 141 2.12 1.82 -19.60
N SER A 142 1.50 2.85 -19.01
CA SER A 142 2.17 4.03 -18.47
C SER A 142 2.57 3.88 -17.01
N LEU A 143 1.90 3.00 -16.24
CA LEU A 143 2.13 2.86 -14.80
C LEU A 143 3.60 2.56 -14.44
N PRO A 144 4.31 1.63 -15.10
CA PRO A 144 5.70 1.32 -14.74
C PRO A 144 6.67 2.51 -14.86
N ALA A 145 6.41 3.41 -15.82
CA ALA A 145 7.24 4.61 -16.03
C ALA A 145 6.74 5.83 -15.25
N GLY A 146 5.44 5.90 -14.93
CA GLY A 146 4.81 7.03 -14.25
C GLY A 146 4.81 6.93 -12.71
N PHE A 147 4.86 5.71 -12.16
CA PHE A 147 4.79 5.45 -10.72
C PHE A 147 6.05 4.72 -10.26
N ILE A 148 7.06 5.49 -9.86
CA ILE A 148 8.37 4.97 -9.49
C ILE A 148 8.33 4.49 -8.04
N VAL A 149 8.46 3.19 -7.85
CA VAL A 149 8.48 2.56 -6.52
C VAL A 149 9.90 2.62 -5.95
N GLU A 150 10.01 3.14 -4.74
CA GLU A 150 11.25 3.19 -3.97
C GLU A 150 11.13 2.45 -2.67
N LYS A 151 12.14 1.63 -2.40
CA LYS A 151 12.25 0.89 -1.16
C LYS A 151 13.31 1.52 -0.27
N LYS A 152 12.90 1.90 0.93
CA LYS A 152 13.79 2.39 1.99
C LYS A 152 14.21 1.21 2.85
N ALA A 153 15.51 0.98 2.95
CA ALA A 153 16.05 0.03 3.91
C ALA A 153 15.78 0.54 5.33
N LEU A 154 15.10 -0.27 6.14
CA LEU A 154 14.91 0.00 7.55
C LEU A 154 15.93 -0.79 8.37
N LYS A 155 16.39 -0.18 9.47
CA LYS A 155 17.18 -0.89 10.47
C LYS A 155 16.26 -1.80 11.29
N ASP A 156 16.82 -2.86 11.84
CA ASP A 156 16.09 -3.76 12.72
C ASP A 156 15.51 -3.02 13.94
N GLY A 157 14.29 -3.38 14.32
CA GLY A 157 13.58 -2.80 15.46
C GLY A 157 12.92 -1.43 15.20
N VAL A 158 13.09 -0.84 14.00
CA VAL A 158 12.41 0.41 13.65
C VAL A 158 10.95 0.14 13.30
N TYR A 159 10.03 0.90 13.91
CA TYR A 159 8.61 0.81 13.62
C TYR A 159 8.32 1.32 12.18
N PRO A 160 7.78 0.49 11.27
CA PRO A 160 7.66 0.84 9.85
C PRO A 160 6.37 1.60 9.50
N TRP A 161 5.40 1.69 10.42
CA TRP A 161 4.08 2.26 10.16
C TRP A 161 3.97 3.72 10.63
N ASN A 162 4.84 4.57 10.09
CA ASN A 162 4.82 6.03 10.29
C ASN A 162 5.43 6.72 9.07
N VAL A 163 5.18 8.03 8.94
CA VAL A 163 5.61 8.84 7.78
C VAL A 163 7.12 8.76 7.54
N ASP A 164 7.92 8.82 8.60
CA ASP A 164 9.39 8.88 8.49
C ASP A 164 10.02 7.54 8.09
N ASN A 165 9.40 6.44 8.52
CA ASN A 165 9.93 5.08 8.36
C ASN A 165 9.11 4.22 7.40
N ALA A 166 8.26 4.84 6.56
CA ALA A 166 7.57 4.13 5.50
C ALA A 166 8.58 3.35 4.62
N PRO A 167 8.52 1.99 4.57
CA PRO A 167 9.53 1.18 3.88
C PRO A 167 9.40 1.25 2.35
N LEU A 168 8.22 1.63 1.86
CA LEU A 168 7.93 1.81 0.45
C LEU A 168 7.40 3.22 0.22
N GLN A 169 7.82 3.83 -0.88
CA GLN A 169 7.31 5.11 -1.36
C GLN A 169 7.06 4.99 -2.86
N ILE A 170 6.05 5.68 -3.37
CA ILE A 170 5.79 5.79 -4.81
C ILE A 170 5.90 7.25 -5.20
N ARG A 171 6.86 7.58 -6.07
CA ARG A 171 6.98 8.89 -6.68
C ARG A 171 6.20 8.92 -7.99
N THR A 172 5.30 9.87 -8.12
CA THR A 172 4.47 10.05 -9.31
C THR A 172 4.22 11.53 -9.58
N LYS A 173 3.60 11.81 -10.72
CA LYS A 173 3.29 13.16 -11.17
C LYS A 173 1.79 13.46 -11.07
N ALA A 174 1.46 14.64 -10.56
CA ALA A 174 0.08 15.10 -10.39
C ALA A 174 -0.04 16.63 -10.54
N ASN A 175 -1.26 17.12 -10.75
CA ASN A 175 -1.55 18.54 -10.86
C ASN A 175 -2.50 18.96 -9.73
N ARG A 176 -2.38 20.19 -9.24
CA ARG A 176 -3.31 20.68 -8.21
C ARG A 176 -4.63 21.08 -8.84
N ILE A 177 -5.72 20.93 -8.09
CA ILE A 177 -7.04 21.49 -8.38
C ILE A 177 -7.30 22.60 -7.35
N PRO A 178 -7.04 23.89 -7.66
CA PRO A 178 -7.16 24.97 -6.69
C PRO A 178 -8.56 25.14 -6.11
N SER A 179 -9.61 24.76 -6.86
CA SER A 179 -10.99 24.81 -6.41
C SER A 179 -11.36 23.68 -5.43
N TRP A 180 -10.59 22.60 -5.36
CA TRP A 180 -10.83 21.51 -4.42
C TRP A 180 -10.23 21.87 -3.06
N THR A 181 -11.12 22.24 -2.14
CA THR A 181 -10.78 22.83 -0.84
C THR A 181 -11.44 22.07 0.31
N LEU A 182 -11.06 22.39 1.53
CA LEU A 182 -11.65 21.79 2.73
C LEU A 182 -13.12 22.19 2.86
N TYR A 183 -13.95 21.21 3.18
CA TYR A 183 -15.36 21.40 3.48
C TYR A 183 -15.66 20.72 4.82
N ARG A 184 -16.05 21.52 5.83
CA ARG A 184 -16.41 21.05 7.17
C ARG A 184 -15.35 20.14 7.84
N GLY A 185 -14.07 20.48 7.70
CA GLY A 185 -12.97 19.72 8.30
C GLY A 185 -12.59 18.42 7.56
N SER A 186 -13.21 18.15 6.41
CA SER A 186 -12.83 17.07 5.49
C SER A 186 -12.47 17.65 4.13
N THR A 187 -11.99 16.81 3.22
CA THR A 187 -11.94 17.17 1.80
C THR A 187 -13.34 17.55 1.32
N GLY A 188 -13.45 18.55 0.45
CA GLY A 188 -14.65 18.71 -0.36
C GLY A 188 -14.94 17.45 -1.19
N PRO A 189 -16.16 17.32 -1.76
CA PRO A 189 -16.46 16.23 -2.68
C PRO A 189 -15.47 16.24 -3.85
N ILE A 190 -15.19 15.06 -4.41
CA ILE A 190 -14.32 14.94 -5.57
C ILE A 190 -14.92 15.79 -6.70
N PRO A 191 -14.20 16.80 -7.20
CA PRO A 191 -14.73 17.67 -8.24
C PRO A 191 -14.87 16.87 -9.54
N PHE A 192 -16.10 16.82 -10.06
CA PHE A 192 -16.38 16.27 -11.38
C PHE A 192 -15.54 17.00 -12.43
N ASN A 193 -15.06 16.26 -13.42
CA ASN A 193 -14.39 16.86 -14.56
C ASN A 193 -15.43 17.66 -15.37
N THR A 194 -15.46 18.98 -15.21
CA THR A 194 -16.45 19.82 -15.85
C THR A 194 -16.07 20.09 -17.30
N GLN A 195 -17.03 20.07 -18.22
CA GLN A 195 -16.82 20.53 -19.60
C GLN A 195 -16.56 22.05 -19.69
N GLN A 196 -16.63 22.77 -18.57
CA GLN A 196 -16.49 24.23 -18.48
C GLN A 196 -15.04 24.72 -18.49
N GLY A 197 -14.06 23.83 -18.66
CA GLY A 197 -12.66 24.19 -18.86
C GLY A 197 -11.71 23.49 -17.88
N LYS A 198 -10.44 23.88 -17.98
CA LYS A 198 -9.37 23.36 -17.15
C LYS A 198 -9.49 23.87 -15.72
N ASP A 199 -9.63 22.97 -14.75
CA ASP A 199 -9.75 23.26 -13.31
C ASP A 199 -8.51 22.89 -12.50
N TYR A 200 -7.46 22.42 -13.17
CA TYR A 200 -6.19 22.03 -12.58
C TYR A 200 -5.04 22.93 -13.06
N THR A 201 -3.91 22.93 -12.34
CA THR A 201 -2.74 23.75 -12.65
C THR A 201 -2.02 23.31 -13.94
N ASP A 202 -1.39 24.24 -14.67
CA ASP A 202 -0.50 23.89 -15.80
C ASP A 202 0.78 23.17 -15.36
N THR A 203 1.26 23.48 -14.16
CA THR A 203 2.45 22.86 -13.60
C THR A 203 2.13 21.49 -13.02
N GLU A 204 2.87 20.49 -13.49
CA GLU A 204 2.88 19.14 -12.96
C GLU A 204 3.91 19.03 -11.83
N GLU A 205 3.49 18.49 -10.70
CA GLU A 205 4.30 18.35 -9.48
C GLU A 205 4.62 16.88 -9.23
N THR A 206 5.82 16.63 -8.69
CA THR A 206 6.14 15.30 -8.15
C THR A 206 5.56 15.20 -6.75
N ILE A 207 4.73 14.20 -6.53
CA ILE A 207 4.20 13.85 -5.22
C ILE A 207 4.74 12.49 -4.78
N GLU A 208 4.79 12.29 -3.46
CA GLU A 208 5.17 11.03 -2.84
C GLU A 208 3.94 10.38 -2.23
N LEU A 209 3.73 9.10 -2.50
CA LEU A 209 2.71 8.29 -1.87
C LEU A 209 3.38 7.26 -0.95
N ILE A 210 2.82 7.05 0.23
CA ILE A 210 3.26 6.05 1.22
C ILE A 210 2.11 5.10 1.54
N PRO A 211 2.39 3.88 2.06
CA PRO A 211 1.34 2.97 2.45
C PRO A 211 0.35 3.67 3.40
N TYR A 212 -0.94 3.49 3.16
CA TYR A 212 -2.04 4.16 3.85
C TYR A 212 -1.93 4.09 5.37
N GLY A 213 -1.45 2.95 5.90
CA GLY A 213 -1.22 2.74 7.33
C GLY A 213 -0.07 3.54 7.94
N CYS A 214 0.78 4.20 7.13
CA CYS A 214 1.91 5.00 7.60
C CYS A 214 1.54 6.47 7.87
N THR A 215 0.35 6.92 7.46
CA THR A 215 -0.11 8.31 7.63
C THR A 215 -1.45 8.37 8.38
N THR A 216 -1.60 9.41 9.19
CA THR A 216 -2.80 9.77 9.93
C THR A 216 -3.72 10.65 9.10
N LEU A 217 -3.15 11.53 8.25
CA LEU A 217 -3.88 12.32 7.26
C LEU A 217 -3.95 11.56 5.95
N ARG A 218 -5.16 11.22 5.50
CA ARG A 218 -5.34 10.16 4.49
C ARG A 218 -6.04 10.67 3.24
N ILE A 219 -5.24 11.10 2.29
CA ILE A 219 -5.68 11.39 0.92
C ILE A 219 -5.22 10.22 0.05
N ALA A 220 -6.10 9.25 -0.15
CA ALA A 220 -5.81 8.01 -0.89
C ALA A 220 -6.58 7.90 -2.22
N GLN A 221 -7.51 8.83 -2.42
CA GLN A 221 -8.37 8.87 -3.60
C GLN A 221 -8.18 10.22 -4.28
N PHE A 222 -7.79 10.18 -5.55
CA PHE A 222 -7.40 11.34 -6.33
C PHE A 222 -8.38 11.55 -7.48
N PRO A 223 -8.89 12.77 -7.70
CA PRO A 223 -9.64 13.08 -8.92
C PRO A 223 -8.81 12.77 -10.17
N VAL A 224 -9.51 12.44 -11.26
CA VAL A 224 -8.88 12.13 -12.56
C VAL A 224 -9.21 13.24 -13.56
N ARG A 225 -8.22 13.66 -14.34
CA ARG A 225 -8.33 14.71 -15.37
C ARG A 225 -7.94 14.23 -16.76
#